data_AF-A0A1Z4F0Y0-F1
#
_entry.id   AF-A0A1Z4F0Y0-F1
#
_cell.length_a   1.000
_cell.length_b   1.000
_cell.length_c   1.000
_cell.angle_alpha   90.00
_cell.angle_beta   90.00
_cell.angle_gamma   90.00
#
_symmetry.space_group_name_H-M   'P 1'
#
loop_
_entity.id
_entity.type
_entity.pdbx_description
1 polymer ?
#
loop_
_entity_poly.entity_id
_entity_poly.type
_entity_poly.pdbx_seq_one_letter_code
_entity_poly.pdbx_strand_id
1 'polypeptide(L)'
;MTANPTTGILGVYTRRDPQFLQPGSPEWSKTITPSKVAAILGFSRYESAYRLWHRMTGRVDPEPHKDAFDVGHDLEAFAANRWRSRNPGWLLSDGEVQVHIDPGKFGFPCVATVDRRAVRGRSRRVIEFKAARNMTDLELFGDDLTGDCPEDYAAQVMTQMLFTGWTDQPGHLLAVGPYFDERIYEIPFDASTAAWIIAEAQKFWGLLQADEVPDLDNTVHTYSCIRAVNPDINADATTVLDGAEALEYVTAGQEYERAKEVYQGAKNRLMKRMERDKYAEFGGVRIAHRQKSGKNSVALYAAKGVTPEQIRFLNGDNPS
;
A
#
# COMPACT_ATOMS: atom_id res chain seq x y z
N MET A 1 33.08 7.54 9.39
CA MET A 1 32.14 8.63 9.04
C MET A 1 31.40 8.99 10.32
N THR A 2 31.74 10.13 10.92
CA THR A 2 31.08 10.60 12.14
C THR A 2 29.69 11.11 11.78
N ALA A 3 28.65 10.49 12.35
CA ALA A 3 27.26 10.88 12.16
C ALA A 3 27.09 12.38 12.44
N ASN A 4 26.29 13.07 11.63
CA ASN A 4 25.91 14.46 11.92
C ASN A 4 24.88 14.44 13.07
N PRO A 5 25.25 14.84 14.29
CA PRO A 5 24.53 14.50 15.52
C PRO A 5 23.08 15.01 15.54
N THR A 6 22.74 16.02 14.74
CA THR A 6 21.40 16.62 14.68
C THR A 6 20.42 15.87 13.78
N THR A 7 20.90 15.07 12.82
CA THR A 7 20.03 14.39 11.84
C THR A 7 19.98 12.87 11.99
N GLY A 8 20.97 12.28 12.68
CA GLY A 8 21.14 10.82 12.77
C GLY A 8 21.37 10.14 11.42
N ILE A 9 21.69 10.90 10.36
CA ILE A 9 22.04 10.34 9.05
C ILE A 9 23.50 9.86 9.11
N LEU A 10 23.71 8.58 8.80
CA LEU A 10 25.02 7.95 8.70
C LEU A 10 25.65 8.15 7.33
N GLY A 11 24.83 8.18 6.28
CA GLY A 11 25.29 8.34 4.91
C GLY A 11 24.14 8.35 3.91
N VAL A 12 24.46 8.76 2.68
CA VAL A 12 23.54 8.76 1.55
C VAL A 12 24.23 8.02 0.41
N TYR A 13 23.64 6.94 -0.04
CA TYR A 13 24.24 5.97 -0.95
C TYR A 13 23.37 5.74 -2.17
N THR A 14 24.00 5.37 -3.27
CA THR A 14 23.41 4.97 -4.55
C THR A 14 23.78 3.52 -4.83
N ARG A 15 23.18 2.89 -5.85
CA ARG A 15 23.50 1.51 -6.25
C ARG A 15 24.99 1.26 -6.57
N ARG A 16 25.78 2.31 -6.77
CA ARG A 16 27.23 2.23 -7.04
C ARG A 16 28.07 2.11 -5.76
N ASP A 17 27.47 2.43 -4.61
CA ASP A 17 28.17 2.45 -3.33
C ASP A 17 28.05 1.06 -2.65
N PRO A 18 29.13 0.53 -2.05
CA PRO A 18 29.12 -0.80 -1.43
C PRO A 18 28.21 -0.89 -0.20
N GLN A 19 27.84 0.23 0.42
CA GLN A 19 26.92 0.30 1.54
C GLN A 19 25.45 0.20 1.13
N PHE A 20 25.15 0.28 -0.16
CA PHE A 20 23.77 0.19 -0.65
C PHE A 20 23.20 -1.21 -0.36
N LEU A 21 22.12 -1.26 0.43
CA LEU A 21 21.46 -2.51 0.77
C LEU A 21 20.68 -3.02 -0.44
N GLN A 22 20.98 -4.23 -0.88
CA GLN A 22 20.27 -4.84 -2.00
C GLN A 22 18.89 -5.34 -1.53
N PRO A 23 17.79 -4.98 -2.20
CA PRO A 23 16.47 -5.53 -1.90
C PRO A 23 16.52 -7.06 -1.89
N GLY A 24 16.03 -7.65 -0.79
CA GLY A 24 16.04 -9.10 -0.57
C GLY A 24 17.29 -9.67 0.09
N SER A 25 18.33 -8.88 0.35
CA SER A 25 19.48 -9.35 1.15
C SER A 25 19.06 -9.61 2.62
N PRO A 26 19.80 -10.44 3.38
CA PRO A 26 19.54 -10.67 4.80
C PRO A 26 19.50 -9.37 5.63
N GLU A 27 20.39 -8.42 5.33
CA GLU A 27 20.47 -7.11 5.98
C GLU A 27 19.25 -6.26 5.65
N TRP A 28 18.83 -6.25 4.39
CA TRP A 28 17.61 -5.55 3.95
C TRP A 28 16.36 -6.12 4.62
N SER A 29 16.26 -7.45 4.71
CA SER A 29 15.13 -8.12 5.34
C SER A 29 14.97 -7.69 6.80
N LYS A 30 16.07 -7.53 7.55
CA LYS A 30 16.07 -7.09 8.96
C LYS A 30 15.94 -5.57 9.17
N THR A 31 15.81 -4.79 8.11
CA THR A 31 15.76 -3.32 8.17
C THR A 31 14.35 -2.81 7.88
N ILE A 32 13.83 -1.88 8.68
CA ILE A 32 12.55 -1.22 8.38
C ILE A 32 12.75 -0.18 7.27
N THR A 33 12.00 -0.32 6.18
CA THR A 33 12.04 0.55 5.01
C THR A 33 10.67 1.20 4.81
N PRO A 34 10.58 2.37 4.13
CA PRO A 34 9.31 3.06 3.94
C PRO A 34 8.19 2.21 3.36
N SER A 35 8.49 1.33 2.40
CA SER A 35 7.51 0.43 1.78
C SER A 35 6.96 -0.64 2.72
N LYS A 36 7.63 -0.94 3.84
CA LYS A 36 7.17 -1.90 4.86
C LYS A 36 6.20 -1.25 5.86
N VAL A 37 6.22 0.08 6.00
CA VAL A 37 5.48 0.77 7.08
C VAL A 37 3.97 0.59 6.95
N ALA A 38 3.39 0.65 5.76
CA ALA A 38 1.95 0.43 5.61
C ALA A 38 1.50 -0.96 6.09
N ALA A 39 2.36 -1.98 5.99
CA ALA A 39 2.09 -3.32 6.52
C ALA A 39 2.17 -3.35 8.05
N ILE A 40 3.17 -2.66 8.62
CA ILE A 40 3.32 -2.49 10.08
C ILE A 40 2.09 -1.78 10.66
N LEU A 41 1.56 -0.78 9.96
CA LEU A 41 0.38 -0.03 10.39
C LEU A 41 -0.96 -0.75 10.12
N GLY A 42 -0.96 -1.89 9.42
CA GLY A 42 -2.13 -2.73 9.22
C GLY A 42 -3.09 -2.33 8.09
N PHE A 43 -2.69 -1.44 7.18
CA PHE A 43 -3.54 -0.99 6.05
C PHE A 43 -2.90 -1.16 4.67
N SER A 44 -1.78 -1.88 4.57
CA SER A 44 -1.18 -2.21 3.27
C SER A 44 -2.08 -3.13 2.45
N ARG A 45 -2.22 -2.80 1.17
CA ARG A 45 -2.95 -3.63 0.20
C ARG A 45 -2.16 -4.84 -0.27
N TYR A 46 -0.85 -4.86 -0.01
CA TYR A 46 0.09 -5.82 -0.60
C TYR A 46 0.77 -6.73 0.43
N GLU A 47 0.61 -6.46 1.72
CA GLU A 47 1.33 -7.16 2.78
C GLU A 47 0.63 -6.99 4.13
N SER A 48 0.71 -7.97 5.02
CA SER A 48 0.26 -7.83 6.42
C SER A 48 1.42 -7.76 7.39
N ALA A 49 1.21 -7.23 8.60
CA ALA A 49 2.21 -7.26 9.66
C ALA A 49 2.66 -8.70 9.98
N TYR A 50 1.70 -9.63 10.06
CA TYR A 50 1.96 -11.05 10.29
C TYR A 50 2.90 -11.64 9.23
N ARG A 51 2.58 -11.45 7.95
CA ARG A 51 3.39 -11.98 6.85
C ARG A 51 4.75 -11.28 6.76
N LEU A 52 4.80 -9.98 6.99
CA LEU A 52 6.05 -9.22 7.04
C LEU A 52 6.98 -9.78 8.13
N TRP A 53 6.47 -10.05 9.33
CA TRP A 53 7.26 -10.62 10.43
C TRP A 53 7.84 -11.99 10.06
N HIS A 54 7.05 -12.87 9.45
CA HIS A 54 7.52 -14.18 8.98
C HIS A 54 8.62 -14.07 7.92
N ARG A 55 8.51 -13.09 7.01
CA ARG A 55 9.56 -12.82 6.01
C ARG A 55 10.83 -12.25 6.65
N MET A 56 10.69 -11.30 7.57
CA MET A 56 11.84 -10.66 8.23
C MET A 56 12.59 -11.63 9.17
N THR A 57 11.90 -12.65 9.69
CA THR A 57 12.51 -13.72 10.49
C THR A 57 12.96 -14.93 9.67
N GLY A 58 12.73 -14.94 8.35
CA GLY A 58 13.19 -16.00 7.45
C GLY A 58 12.37 -17.30 7.52
N ARG A 59 11.13 -17.24 8.01
CA ARG A 59 10.20 -18.37 8.12
C ARG A 59 9.37 -18.59 6.86
N VAL A 60 9.23 -17.55 6.04
CA VAL A 60 8.59 -17.61 4.73
C VAL A 60 9.56 -17.05 3.70
N ASP A 61 9.69 -17.77 2.59
CA ASP A 61 10.54 -17.34 1.49
C ASP A 61 10.10 -15.96 0.96
N PRO A 62 11.06 -15.13 0.52
CA PRO A 62 10.73 -13.88 -0.14
C PRO A 62 9.87 -14.15 -1.37
N GLU A 63 8.97 -13.21 -1.70
CA GLU A 63 8.22 -13.33 -2.95
C GLU A 63 9.18 -13.45 -4.14
N PRO A 64 8.90 -14.35 -5.09
CA PRO A 64 9.68 -14.42 -6.31
C PRO A 64 9.60 -13.09 -7.06
N HIS A 65 10.69 -12.77 -7.75
CA HIS A 65 10.74 -11.62 -8.62
C HIS A 65 9.61 -11.67 -9.65
N LYS A 66 8.93 -10.53 -9.88
CA LYS A 66 7.85 -10.41 -10.87
C LYS A 66 8.27 -9.42 -11.94
N ASP A 67 8.00 -9.73 -13.21
CA ASP A 67 8.21 -8.84 -14.37
C ASP A 67 7.62 -7.43 -14.17
N ALA A 68 6.51 -7.38 -13.43
CA ALA A 68 5.91 -6.19 -12.85
C ALA A 68 6.89 -5.17 -12.22
N PHE A 69 7.93 -5.65 -11.52
CA PHE A 69 8.93 -4.81 -10.86
C PHE A 69 9.92 -4.21 -11.87
N ASP A 70 10.34 -5.00 -12.87
CA ASP A 70 11.21 -4.51 -13.94
C ASP A 70 10.53 -3.41 -14.75
N VAL A 71 9.27 -3.62 -15.14
CA VAL A 71 8.46 -2.62 -15.85
C VAL A 71 8.32 -1.32 -15.04
N GLY A 72 8.09 -1.44 -13.73
CA GLY A 72 8.03 -0.29 -12.84
C GLY A 72 9.34 0.48 -12.80
N HIS A 73 10.47 -0.25 -12.71
CA HIS A 73 11.80 0.34 -12.68
C HIS A 73 12.15 1.06 -13.99
N ASP A 74 11.85 0.46 -15.13
CA ASP A 74 12.07 1.07 -16.45
C ASP A 74 11.23 2.35 -16.63
N LEU A 75 10.02 2.39 -16.07
CA LEU A 75 9.14 3.55 -16.11
C LEU A 75 9.68 4.74 -15.29
N GLU A 76 10.54 4.50 -14.29
CA GLU A 76 11.09 5.58 -13.45
C GLU A 76 11.83 6.64 -14.27
N ALA A 77 12.50 6.25 -15.35
CA ALA A 77 13.22 7.20 -16.22
C ALA A 77 12.24 8.15 -16.92
N PHE A 78 11.11 7.63 -17.41
CA PHE A 78 10.02 8.43 -17.97
C PHE A 78 9.42 9.35 -16.90
N ALA A 79 9.03 8.79 -15.75
CA ALA A 79 8.44 9.54 -14.63
C ALA A 79 9.36 10.68 -14.16
N ALA A 80 10.66 10.43 -14.03
CA ALA A 80 11.64 11.45 -13.67
C ALA A 80 11.70 12.60 -14.68
N ASN A 81 11.65 12.30 -15.98
CA ASN A 81 11.64 13.33 -17.03
C ASN A 81 10.34 14.16 -17.01
N ARG A 82 9.19 13.50 -16.84
CA ARG A 82 7.91 14.19 -16.68
C ARG A 82 7.91 15.09 -15.45
N TRP A 83 8.39 14.59 -14.31
CA TRP A 83 8.49 15.38 -13.07
C TRP A 83 9.39 16.61 -13.26
N ARG A 84 10.59 16.47 -13.84
CA ARG A 84 11.51 17.60 -14.11
C ARG A 84 10.84 18.68 -14.96
N SER A 85 10.11 18.29 -16.01
CA SER A 85 9.43 19.25 -16.89
C SER A 85 8.38 20.10 -16.17
N ARG A 86 7.71 19.53 -15.16
CA ARG A 86 6.67 20.19 -14.35
C ARG A 86 7.24 20.97 -13.15
N ASN A 87 8.50 20.75 -12.78
CA ASN A 87 9.12 21.33 -11.60
C ASN A 87 10.43 22.07 -11.96
N PRO A 88 10.36 23.15 -12.76
CA PRO A 88 11.55 23.89 -13.18
C PRO A 88 12.34 24.42 -11.96
N GLY A 89 13.67 24.38 -12.07
CA GLY A 89 14.58 24.81 -11.01
C GLY A 89 14.90 23.76 -9.95
N TRP A 90 14.29 22.57 -10.02
CA TRP A 90 14.68 21.40 -9.22
C TRP A 90 15.58 20.46 -10.02
N LEU A 91 16.64 19.95 -9.39
CA LEU A 91 17.46 18.87 -9.92
C LEU A 91 17.03 17.55 -9.28
N LEU A 92 17.09 16.44 -10.02
CA LEU A 92 16.85 15.09 -9.49
C LEU A 92 18.14 14.28 -9.49
N SER A 93 18.31 13.38 -8.52
CA SER A 93 19.31 12.32 -8.59
C SER A 93 19.17 11.48 -9.87
N ASP A 94 20.25 10.81 -10.28
CA ASP A 94 20.23 9.96 -11.49
C ASP A 94 19.39 8.69 -11.29
N GLY A 95 19.29 8.22 -10.04
CA GLY A 95 18.60 7.00 -9.67
C GLY A 95 18.14 7.03 -8.21
N GLU A 96 17.75 5.85 -7.74
CA GLU A 96 17.40 5.57 -6.35
C GLU A 96 18.53 5.96 -5.40
N VAL A 97 18.13 6.51 -4.26
CA VAL A 97 19.01 6.93 -3.18
C VAL A 97 18.57 6.25 -1.89
N GLN A 98 19.52 5.66 -1.17
CA GLN A 98 19.34 5.18 0.19
C GLN A 98 19.92 6.18 1.18
N VAL A 99 19.12 6.65 2.12
CA VAL A 99 19.59 7.40 3.28
C VAL A 99 19.65 6.44 4.46
N HIS A 100 20.86 6.20 4.96
CA HIS A 100 21.11 5.32 6.10
C HIS A 100 21.03 6.13 7.38
N ILE A 101 20.27 5.64 8.34
CA ILE A 101 19.98 6.32 9.60
C ILE A 101 20.56 5.50 10.75
N ASP A 102 21.08 6.20 11.75
CA ASP A 102 21.48 5.59 13.02
C ASP A 102 20.26 4.91 13.66
N PRO A 103 20.30 3.58 13.89
CA PRO A 103 19.20 2.87 14.54
C PRO A 103 18.82 3.47 15.91
N GLY A 104 19.78 4.07 16.62
CA GLY A 104 19.55 4.75 17.89
C GLY A 104 18.63 5.98 17.79
N LYS A 105 18.49 6.58 16.60
CA LYS A 105 17.60 7.74 16.38
C LYS A 105 16.13 7.39 16.60
N PHE A 106 15.70 6.22 16.11
CA PHE A 106 14.30 5.80 16.16
C PHE A 106 14.07 4.54 17.03
N GLY A 107 15.14 3.90 17.53
CA GLY A 107 15.04 2.68 18.34
C GLY A 107 14.88 1.40 17.51
N PHE A 108 15.07 1.46 16.19
CA PHE A 108 15.02 0.31 15.29
C PHE A 108 15.92 0.53 14.06
N PRO A 109 16.46 -0.54 13.42
CA PRO A 109 17.21 -0.41 12.17
C PRO A 109 16.32 0.09 11.04
N CYS A 110 16.73 1.16 10.36
CA CYS A 110 15.98 1.70 9.24
C CYS A 110 16.85 2.35 8.16
N VAL A 111 16.33 2.32 6.94
CA VAL A 111 16.91 2.98 5.76
C VAL A 111 15.77 3.61 4.96
N ALA A 112 15.93 4.88 4.58
CA ALA A 112 14.99 5.51 3.65
C ALA A 112 15.43 5.19 2.22
N THR A 113 14.59 4.50 1.47
CA THR A 113 14.77 4.30 0.02
C THR A 113 13.90 5.28 -0.72
N VAL A 114 14.50 6.11 -1.56
CA VAL A 114 13.82 7.16 -2.30
C VAL A 114 14.13 7.00 -3.78
N ASP A 115 13.11 6.87 -4.62
CA ASP A 115 13.31 6.69 -6.06
C ASP A 115 14.12 7.84 -6.63
N ARG A 116 13.77 9.10 -6.31
CA ARG A 116 14.61 10.25 -6.65
C ARG A 116 14.68 11.27 -5.53
N ARG A 117 15.90 11.75 -5.24
CA ARG A 117 16.10 12.93 -4.40
C ARG A 117 16.02 14.18 -5.26
N ALA A 118 15.05 15.05 -5.00
CA ALA A 118 15.02 16.38 -5.61
C ALA A 118 15.77 17.41 -4.76
N VAL A 119 16.54 18.29 -5.40
CA VAL A 119 17.30 19.36 -4.73
C VAL A 119 17.11 20.70 -5.41
N ARG A 120 16.95 21.76 -4.62
CA ARG A 120 16.94 23.16 -5.05
C ARG A 120 17.58 24.03 -3.98
N GLY A 121 18.82 24.45 -4.21
CA GLY A 121 19.63 25.12 -3.19
C GLY A 121 19.82 24.21 -1.97
N ARG A 122 19.33 24.66 -0.80
CA ARG A 122 19.38 23.88 0.45
C ARG A 122 18.17 22.95 0.62
N SER A 123 17.09 23.19 -0.12
CA SER A 123 15.86 22.40 -0.01
C SER A 123 16.04 21.04 -0.66
N ARG A 124 15.46 20.03 0.00
CA ARG A 124 15.42 18.64 -0.47
C ARG A 124 13.97 18.18 -0.46
N ARG A 125 13.63 17.30 -1.39
CA ARG A 125 12.29 16.70 -1.48
C ARG A 125 12.41 15.24 -1.89
N VAL A 126 11.57 14.41 -1.26
CA VAL A 126 11.38 13.01 -1.59
C VAL A 126 10.49 12.90 -2.81
N ILE A 127 10.91 12.14 -3.81
CA ILE A 127 10.10 11.79 -4.98
C ILE A 127 9.98 10.27 -5.07
N GLU A 128 8.74 9.79 -5.10
CA GLU A 128 8.34 8.41 -5.32
C GLU A 128 7.62 8.30 -6.66
N PHE A 129 7.82 7.20 -7.38
CA PHE A 129 7.16 6.89 -8.64
C PHE A 129 6.31 5.63 -8.50
N LYS A 130 5.09 5.67 -9.02
CA LYS A 130 4.20 4.50 -9.08
C LYS A 130 3.63 4.33 -10.48
N ALA A 131 3.59 3.09 -10.95
CA ALA A 131 2.94 2.72 -12.19
C ALA A 131 1.55 2.12 -11.88
N ALA A 132 0.49 2.80 -12.30
CA ALA A 132 -0.85 2.24 -12.36
C ALA A 132 -1.02 1.50 -13.69
N ARG A 133 -0.55 0.25 -13.75
CA ARG A 133 -0.26 -0.46 -15.01
C ARG A 133 -1.51 -0.95 -15.74
N ASN A 134 -2.61 -1.11 -15.01
CA ASN A 134 -3.86 -1.59 -15.55
C ASN A 134 -5.02 -0.83 -14.89
N MET A 135 -6.23 -1.05 -15.39
CA MET A 135 -7.42 -0.37 -14.88
C MET A 135 -7.68 -0.65 -13.39
N THR A 136 -7.35 -1.86 -12.89
CA THR A 136 -7.47 -2.19 -11.47
C THR A 136 -6.50 -1.38 -10.61
N ASP A 137 -5.26 -1.19 -11.08
CA ASP A 137 -4.28 -0.35 -10.39
C ASP A 137 -4.66 1.14 -10.49
N LEU A 138 -5.26 1.57 -11.61
CA LEU A 138 -5.72 2.94 -11.82
C LEU A 138 -6.87 3.32 -10.87
N GLU A 139 -7.84 2.42 -10.70
CA GLU A 139 -8.98 2.62 -9.79
C GLU A 139 -8.57 2.96 -8.35
N LEU A 140 -7.38 2.51 -7.92
CA LEU A 140 -6.82 2.85 -6.62
C LEU A 140 -6.60 4.36 -6.43
N PHE A 141 -6.40 5.08 -7.52
CA PHE A 141 -6.17 6.52 -7.60
C PHE A 141 -7.42 7.27 -8.12
N GLY A 142 -8.58 6.61 -8.22
CA GLY A 142 -9.77 7.12 -8.90
C GLY A 142 -9.78 6.89 -10.41
N ASP A 143 -10.93 7.17 -11.04
CA ASP A 143 -11.21 6.90 -12.46
C ASP A 143 -10.48 7.84 -13.44
N ASP A 144 -9.13 7.87 -13.45
CA ASP A 144 -8.23 8.77 -14.23
C ASP A 144 -7.18 9.52 -13.38
N LEU A 145 -6.78 8.98 -12.22
CA LEU A 145 -5.93 9.68 -11.26
C LEU A 145 -6.58 10.95 -10.67
N THR A 146 -7.91 11.09 -10.69
CA THR A 146 -8.59 12.24 -10.04
C THR A 146 -8.80 12.09 -8.54
N GLY A 147 -8.75 10.87 -8.01
CA GLY A 147 -8.97 10.57 -6.60
C GLY A 147 -7.83 11.02 -5.69
N ASP A 148 -7.92 10.62 -4.42
CA ASP A 148 -6.85 10.85 -3.45
C ASP A 148 -5.70 9.85 -3.62
N CYS A 149 -4.53 10.21 -3.10
CA CYS A 149 -3.40 9.30 -3.06
C CYS A 149 -3.75 8.11 -2.15
N PRO A 150 -3.52 6.85 -2.58
CA PRO A 150 -3.68 5.70 -1.70
C PRO A 150 -2.92 5.81 -0.39
N GLU A 151 -3.56 5.41 0.71
CA GLU A 151 -3.04 5.60 2.06
C GLU A 151 -1.70 4.89 2.30
N ASP A 152 -1.53 3.67 1.80
CA ASP A 152 -0.27 2.91 1.88
C ASP A 152 0.89 3.61 1.17
N TYR A 153 0.64 4.24 0.03
CA TYR A 153 1.62 5.04 -0.69
C TYR A 153 1.89 6.40 -0.04
N ALA A 154 0.86 7.06 0.50
CA ALA A 154 1.04 8.27 1.27
C ALA A 154 1.89 8.00 2.53
N ALA A 155 1.64 6.89 3.23
CA ALA A 155 2.44 6.44 4.37
C ALA A 155 3.89 6.12 3.98
N GLN A 156 4.13 5.55 2.79
CA GLN A 156 5.47 5.34 2.25
C GLN A 156 6.21 6.68 2.07
N VAL A 157 5.60 7.66 1.39
CA VAL A 157 6.23 8.98 1.16
C VAL A 157 6.43 9.75 2.47
N MET A 158 5.46 9.68 3.37
CA MET A 158 5.55 10.24 4.71
C MET A 158 6.74 9.64 5.48
N THR A 159 6.89 8.31 5.46
CA THR A 159 8.04 7.64 6.10
C THR A 159 9.37 8.03 5.46
N GLN A 160 9.45 8.16 4.14
CA GLN A 160 10.64 8.66 3.46
C GLN A 160 11.02 10.06 3.97
N MET A 161 10.07 10.99 4.07
CA MET A 161 10.35 12.33 4.62
C MET A 161 10.80 12.27 6.08
N LEU A 162 10.14 11.44 6.90
CA LEU A 162 10.51 11.22 8.31
C LEU A 162 11.95 10.71 8.46
N PHE A 163 12.31 9.65 7.74
CA PHE A 163 13.63 9.03 7.88
C PHE A 163 14.74 9.93 7.32
N THR A 164 14.50 10.58 6.17
CA THR A 164 15.46 11.49 5.55
C THR A 164 15.59 12.83 6.28
N GLY A 165 14.57 13.22 7.06
CA GLY A 165 14.46 14.57 7.64
C GLY A 165 14.19 15.66 6.60
N TRP A 166 13.76 15.32 5.38
CA TRP A 166 13.43 16.28 4.33
C TRP A 166 11.96 16.67 4.44
N THR A 167 11.67 17.51 5.44
CA THR A 167 10.30 17.84 5.87
C THR A 167 9.86 19.26 5.51
N ASP A 168 10.79 20.13 5.09
CA ASP A 168 10.53 21.53 4.72
C ASP A 168 9.70 21.68 3.42
N GLN A 169 9.48 20.58 2.71
CA GLN A 169 8.75 20.52 1.44
C GLN A 169 7.85 19.28 1.44
N PRO A 170 6.66 19.34 0.84
CA PRO A 170 5.85 18.16 0.65
C PRO A 170 6.61 17.14 -0.21
N GLY A 171 6.51 15.86 0.15
CA GLY A 171 6.98 14.75 -0.66
C GLY A 171 6.05 14.59 -1.86
N HIS A 172 6.59 14.12 -2.99
CA HIS A 172 5.81 13.94 -4.21
C HIS A 172 5.72 12.46 -4.55
N LEU A 173 4.51 11.98 -4.82
CA LEU A 173 4.28 10.73 -5.54
C LEU A 173 3.83 11.08 -6.96
N LEU A 174 4.60 10.68 -7.98
CA LEU A 174 4.15 10.76 -9.36
C LEU A 174 3.60 9.39 -9.77
N ALA A 175 2.29 9.34 -9.99
CA ALA A 175 1.60 8.18 -10.54
C ALA A 175 1.54 8.31 -12.06
N VAL A 176 1.89 7.24 -12.78
CA VAL A 176 1.74 7.11 -14.23
C VAL A 176 0.69 6.05 -14.51
N GLY A 177 -0.40 6.46 -15.16
CA GLY A 177 -1.52 5.61 -15.57
C GLY A 177 -1.24 4.80 -16.84
N PRO A 178 -2.17 3.92 -17.22
CA PRO A 178 -2.00 2.99 -18.34
C PRO A 178 -1.98 3.68 -19.70
N TYR A 179 -2.43 4.94 -19.78
CA TYR A 179 -2.40 5.76 -21.01
C TYR A 179 -1.30 6.83 -20.95
N PHE A 180 -0.32 6.67 -20.06
CA PHE A 180 0.73 7.64 -19.75
C PHE A 180 0.22 9.00 -19.26
N ASP A 181 -1.05 9.07 -18.88
CA ASP A 181 -1.61 10.10 -18.02
C ASP A 181 -0.86 10.09 -16.70
N GLU A 182 -0.46 11.26 -16.20
CA GLU A 182 0.35 11.35 -15.00
C GLU A 182 -0.09 12.47 -14.05
N ARG A 183 -0.11 12.12 -12.77
CA ARG A 183 -0.44 13.03 -11.68
C ARG A 183 0.64 13.02 -10.62
N ILE A 184 0.91 14.22 -10.11
CA ILE A 184 1.72 14.42 -8.91
C ILE A 184 0.76 14.59 -7.72
N TYR A 185 0.89 13.72 -6.73
CA TYR A 185 0.26 13.86 -5.42
C TYR A 185 1.28 14.49 -4.47
N GLU A 186 0.90 15.62 -3.88
CA GLU A 186 1.72 16.29 -2.86
C GLU A 186 1.32 15.78 -1.48
N ILE A 187 2.27 15.19 -0.76
CA ILE A 187 2.08 14.63 0.57
C ILE A 187 2.78 15.55 1.57
N PRO A 188 2.02 16.36 2.34
CA PRO A 188 2.62 17.21 3.37
C PRO A 188 3.22 16.36 4.49
N PHE A 189 4.29 16.86 5.12
CA PHE A 189 4.81 16.25 6.33
C PHE A 189 3.85 16.54 7.49
N ASP A 190 3.33 15.49 8.13
CA ASP A 190 2.56 15.61 9.35
C ASP A 190 3.31 15.01 10.54
N ALA A 191 3.58 15.84 11.55
CA ALA A 191 4.37 15.43 12.70
C ALA A 191 3.64 14.42 13.60
N SER A 192 2.30 14.44 13.64
CA SER A 192 1.51 13.53 14.45
C SER A 192 1.48 12.13 13.82
N THR A 193 1.28 12.04 12.51
CA THR A 193 1.42 10.81 11.73
C THR A 193 2.85 10.27 11.82
N ALA A 194 3.86 11.13 11.75
CA ALA A 194 5.25 10.72 11.90
C ALA A 194 5.53 10.11 13.28
N ALA A 195 5.01 10.70 14.36
CA ALA A 195 5.14 10.15 15.71
C ALA A 195 4.44 8.79 15.85
N TRP A 196 3.26 8.64 15.26
CA TRP A 196 2.53 7.37 15.23
C TRP A 196 3.31 6.29 14.46
N ILE A 197 3.85 6.61 13.27
CA ILE A 197 4.70 5.70 12.49
C ILE A 197 5.88 5.19 13.31
N ILE A 198 6.57 6.08 14.05
CA ILE A 198 7.69 5.68 14.91
C ILE A 198 7.22 4.70 15.99
N ALA A 199 6.11 5.00 16.67
CA ALA A 199 5.60 4.18 17.76
C ALA A 199 5.21 2.77 17.29
N GLU A 200 4.51 2.65 16.16
CA GLU A 200 4.13 1.34 15.61
C GLU A 200 5.34 0.57 15.07
N ALA A 201 6.30 1.24 14.42
CA ALA A 201 7.55 0.61 13.99
C ALA A 201 8.39 0.11 15.17
N GLN A 202 8.42 0.84 16.29
CA GLN A 202 9.07 0.40 17.53
C GLN A 202 8.39 -0.84 18.13
N LYS A 203 7.05 -0.87 18.21
CA LYS A 203 6.31 -2.04 18.67
C LYS A 203 6.58 -3.26 17.80
N PHE A 204 6.49 -3.11 16.49
CA PHE A 204 6.76 -4.18 15.54
C PHE A 204 8.22 -4.66 15.62
N TRP A 205 9.17 -3.74 15.81
CA TRP A 205 10.56 -4.10 16.06
C TRP A 205 10.73 -4.90 17.37
N GLY A 206 10.01 -4.52 18.42
CA GLY A 206 9.96 -5.28 19.68
C GLY A 206 9.49 -6.72 19.47
N LEU A 207 8.44 -6.93 18.68
CA LEU A 207 7.95 -8.27 18.29
C LEU A 207 9.02 -9.09 17.55
N LEU A 208 9.76 -8.46 16.63
CA LEU A 208 10.89 -9.12 15.96
C LEU A 208 12.01 -9.51 16.93
N GLN A 209 12.31 -8.65 17.90
CA GLN A 209 13.36 -8.93 18.90
C GLN A 209 12.95 -10.00 19.90
N ALA A 210 11.68 -10.05 20.28
CA ALA A 210 11.12 -11.04 21.20
C ALA A 210 10.81 -12.38 20.51
N ASP A 211 10.92 -12.46 19.17
CA ASP A 211 10.43 -13.59 18.37
C ASP A 211 8.93 -13.86 18.62
N GLU A 212 8.16 -12.80 18.86
CA GLU A 212 6.72 -12.83 19.06
C GLU A 212 6.01 -12.46 17.75
N VAL A 213 5.04 -13.27 17.35
CA VAL A 213 4.31 -13.05 16.09
C VAL A 213 3.24 -11.96 16.28
N PRO A 214 3.03 -11.05 15.31
CA PRO A 214 1.92 -10.09 15.35
C PRO A 214 0.55 -10.78 15.34
N ASP A 215 -0.47 -10.08 15.83
CA ASP A 215 -1.86 -10.54 15.76
C ASP A 215 -2.32 -10.77 14.31
N LEU A 216 -3.29 -11.67 14.15
CA LEU A 216 -3.90 -11.95 12.86
C LEU A 216 -4.79 -10.79 12.42
N ASP A 217 -4.70 -10.44 11.14
CA ASP A 217 -5.64 -9.54 10.48
C ASP A 217 -6.55 -10.31 9.49
N ASN A 218 -7.52 -9.59 8.93
CA ASN A 218 -8.48 -10.15 7.98
C ASN A 218 -7.99 -10.13 6.52
N THR A 219 -6.68 -9.91 6.28
CA THR A 219 -6.14 -9.80 4.92
C THR A 219 -5.90 -11.17 4.29
N VAL A 220 -6.02 -11.22 2.97
CA VAL A 220 -5.64 -12.41 2.18
C VAL A 220 -4.15 -12.75 2.30
N HIS A 221 -3.31 -11.78 2.68
CA HIS A 221 -1.87 -11.94 2.86
C HIS A 221 -1.56 -12.75 4.12
N THR A 222 -2.26 -12.46 5.23
CA THR A 222 -2.19 -13.25 6.47
C THR A 222 -2.63 -14.68 6.20
N TYR A 223 -3.78 -14.87 5.55
CA TYR A 223 -4.25 -16.22 5.18
C TYR A 223 -3.24 -16.99 4.31
N SER A 224 -2.68 -16.34 3.28
CA SER A 224 -1.67 -16.95 2.41
C SER A 224 -0.39 -17.31 3.17
N CYS A 225 0.03 -16.48 4.13
CA CYS A 225 1.17 -16.75 4.99
C CYS A 225 0.93 -17.95 5.91
N ILE A 226 -0.24 -18.04 6.55
CA ILE A 226 -0.63 -19.18 7.39
C ILE A 226 -0.60 -20.49 6.59
N ARG A 227 -1.04 -20.46 5.32
CA ARG A 227 -0.93 -21.63 4.44
C ARG A 227 0.50 -21.97 4.07
N ALA A 228 1.34 -20.96 3.82
CA ALA A 228 2.74 -21.18 3.48
C ALA A 228 3.54 -21.80 4.64
N VAL A 229 3.26 -21.38 5.89
CA VAL A 229 3.91 -21.95 7.08
C VAL A 229 3.32 -23.30 7.52
N ASN A 230 2.14 -23.67 7.02
CA ASN A 230 1.49 -24.97 7.25
C ASN A 230 1.18 -25.66 5.90
N PRO A 231 2.20 -26.09 5.14
CA PRO A 231 2.00 -26.63 3.79
C PRO A 231 1.40 -28.04 3.79
N ASP A 232 1.66 -28.81 4.85
CA ASP A 232 1.24 -30.20 4.96
C ASP A 232 -0.03 -30.34 5.82
N ILE A 233 -0.84 -31.34 5.51
CA ILE A 233 -2.04 -31.69 6.28
C ILE A 233 -1.78 -33.00 7.02
N ASN A 234 -1.97 -32.98 8.35
CA ASN A 234 -1.98 -34.20 9.14
C ASN A 234 -3.38 -34.85 9.07
N ALA A 235 -3.53 -35.89 8.26
CA ALA A 235 -4.81 -36.56 8.02
C ALA A 235 -5.40 -37.26 9.26
N ASP A 236 -4.58 -37.56 10.27
CA ASP A 236 -4.99 -38.28 11.48
C ASP A 236 -5.22 -37.35 12.69
N ALA A 237 -4.98 -36.05 12.53
CA ALA A 237 -5.18 -35.06 13.60
C ALA A 237 -6.55 -34.38 13.50
N THR A 238 -7.14 -34.08 14.65
CA THR A 238 -8.33 -33.23 14.77
C THR A 238 -8.05 -32.15 15.80
N THR A 239 -8.24 -30.89 15.41
CA THR A 239 -8.24 -29.77 16.35
C THR A 239 -9.65 -29.65 16.92
N VAL A 240 -9.78 -29.78 18.24
CA VAL A 240 -11.06 -29.60 18.95
C VAL A 240 -11.14 -28.17 19.43
N LEU A 241 -12.02 -27.38 18.81
CA LEU A 241 -12.28 -26.00 19.19
C LEU A 241 -13.13 -25.93 20.44
N ASP A 242 -13.02 -24.84 21.19
CA ASP A 242 -14.01 -24.54 22.23
C ASP A 242 -15.33 -24.05 21.62
N GLY A 243 -16.37 -23.96 22.46
CA GLY A 243 -17.70 -23.57 22.02
C GLY A 243 -17.78 -22.13 21.52
N ALA A 244 -16.94 -21.23 22.02
CA ALA A 244 -16.92 -19.83 21.60
C ALA A 244 -16.27 -19.69 20.22
N GLU A 245 -15.10 -20.30 20.03
CA GLU A 245 -14.38 -20.33 18.74
C GLU A 245 -15.23 -20.99 17.65
N ALA A 246 -15.85 -22.13 17.94
CA ALA A 246 -16.71 -22.83 16.98
C ALA A 246 -17.94 -21.98 16.60
N LEU A 247 -18.57 -21.33 17.58
CA LEU A 247 -19.73 -20.46 17.33
C LEU A 247 -19.35 -19.24 16.50
N GLU A 248 -18.22 -18.60 16.80
CA GLU A 248 -17.70 -17.46 16.03
C GLU A 248 -17.52 -17.83 14.56
N TYR A 249 -16.77 -18.91 14.28
CA TYR A 249 -16.48 -19.34 12.91
C TYR A 249 -17.75 -19.70 12.12
N VAL A 250 -18.65 -20.49 12.71
CA VAL A 250 -19.88 -20.91 12.04
C VAL A 250 -20.82 -19.73 11.81
N THR A 251 -20.93 -18.82 12.78
CA THR A 251 -21.77 -17.62 12.66
C THR A 251 -21.26 -16.72 11.54
N ALA A 252 -19.96 -16.42 11.51
CA ALA A 252 -19.36 -15.60 10.47
C ALA A 252 -19.59 -16.21 9.07
N GLY A 253 -19.48 -17.54 8.93
CA GLY A 253 -19.77 -18.24 7.68
C GLY A 253 -21.23 -18.10 7.22
N GLN A 254 -22.19 -18.25 8.15
CA GLN A 254 -23.61 -18.09 7.86
C GLN A 254 -23.96 -16.65 7.50
N GLU A 255 -23.41 -15.68 8.21
CA GLU A 255 -23.61 -14.25 7.94
C GLU A 255 -23.04 -13.85 6.58
N TYR A 256 -21.88 -14.39 6.19
CA TYR A 256 -21.29 -14.18 4.87
C TYR A 256 -22.19 -14.68 3.74
N GLU A 257 -22.71 -15.91 3.85
CA GLU A 257 -23.65 -16.44 2.85
C GLU A 257 -24.96 -15.64 2.82
N ARG A 258 -25.51 -15.25 3.98
CA ARG A 258 -26.69 -14.38 4.06
C ARG A 258 -26.46 -13.03 3.38
N ALA A 259 -25.30 -12.41 3.59
CA ALA A 259 -24.96 -11.14 2.96
C ALA A 259 -24.88 -11.28 1.44
N LYS A 260 -24.31 -12.38 0.93
CA LYS A 260 -24.29 -12.70 -0.51
C LYS A 260 -25.70 -12.83 -1.08
N GLU A 261 -26.60 -13.52 -0.39
CA GLU A 261 -28.00 -13.65 -0.81
C GLU A 261 -28.72 -12.31 -0.86
N VAL A 262 -28.56 -11.48 0.19
CA VAL A 262 -29.13 -10.12 0.25
C VAL A 262 -28.62 -9.26 -0.91
N TYR A 263 -27.32 -9.27 -1.17
CA TYR A 263 -26.72 -8.54 -2.29
C TYR A 263 -27.21 -9.05 -3.64
N GLN A 264 -27.31 -10.37 -3.82
CA GLN A 264 -27.87 -10.97 -5.03
C GLN A 264 -29.34 -10.54 -5.25
N GLY A 265 -30.15 -10.49 -4.19
CA GLY A 265 -31.50 -9.96 -4.24
C GLY A 265 -31.55 -8.50 -4.67
N ALA A 266 -30.63 -7.66 -4.17
CA ALA A 266 -30.50 -6.26 -4.61
C ALA A 266 -30.10 -6.15 -6.09
N LYS A 267 -29.15 -6.96 -6.55
CA LYS A 267 -28.77 -7.03 -7.99
C LYS A 267 -29.95 -7.42 -8.86
N ASN A 268 -30.76 -8.40 -8.46
CA ASN A 268 -31.94 -8.83 -9.21
C ASN A 268 -32.98 -7.69 -9.33
N ARG A 269 -33.25 -6.97 -8.24
CA ARG A 269 -34.16 -5.80 -8.27
C ARG A 269 -33.63 -4.69 -9.18
N LEU A 270 -32.34 -4.38 -9.12
CA LEU A 270 -31.73 -3.36 -9.95
C LEU A 270 -31.74 -3.76 -11.43
N MET A 271 -31.33 -4.98 -11.77
CA MET A 271 -31.39 -5.48 -13.16
C MET A 271 -32.81 -5.46 -13.72
N LYS A 272 -33.82 -5.84 -12.91
CA LYS A 272 -35.22 -5.74 -13.32
C LYS A 272 -35.62 -4.30 -13.64
N ARG A 273 -35.20 -3.33 -12.80
CA ARG A 273 -35.49 -1.90 -13.02
C ARG A 273 -34.76 -1.32 -14.23
N MET A 274 -33.53 -1.75 -14.49
CA MET A 274 -32.72 -1.25 -15.61
C MET A 274 -33.21 -1.76 -16.98
N GLU A 275 -33.91 -2.89 -17.04
CA GLU A 275 -34.40 -3.51 -18.29
C GLU A 275 -33.35 -3.61 -19.42
N ARG A 276 -33.26 -2.61 -20.30
CA ARG A 276 -32.32 -2.50 -21.44
C ARG A 276 -31.28 -1.40 -21.26
N ASP A 277 -31.40 -0.57 -20.23
CA ASP A 277 -30.49 0.52 -19.93
C ASP A 277 -29.10 0.01 -19.59
N LYS A 278 -28.09 0.78 -19.99
CA LYS A 278 -26.68 0.45 -19.78
C LYS A 278 -26.19 0.86 -18.39
N TYR A 279 -26.67 1.97 -17.84
CA TYR A 279 -26.15 2.56 -16.61
C TYR A 279 -27.27 2.76 -15.57
N ALA A 280 -26.92 2.58 -14.31
CA ALA A 280 -27.73 3.00 -13.16
C ALA A 280 -26.97 4.09 -12.43
N GLU A 281 -27.62 5.23 -12.20
CA GLU A 281 -27.00 6.44 -11.65
C GLU A 281 -27.85 7.03 -10.53
N PHE A 282 -27.20 7.68 -9.56
CA PHE A 282 -27.84 8.44 -8.49
C PHE A 282 -26.99 9.68 -8.18
N GLY A 283 -27.62 10.86 -8.12
CA GLY A 283 -26.91 12.11 -7.82
C GLY A 283 -25.76 12.43 -8.78
N GLY A 284 -25.84 11.99 -10.05
CA GLY A 284 -24.77 12.14 -11.03
C GLY A 284 -23.61 11.13 -10.88
N VAL A 285 -23.67 10.24 -9.89
CA VAL A 285 -22.68 9.17 -9.70
C VAL A 285 -23.21 7.86 -10.30
N ARG A 286 -22.37 7.18 -11.08
CA ARG A 286 -22.69 5.86 -11.60
C ARG A 286 -22.60 4.82 -10.50
N ILE A 287 -23.68 4.08 -10.29
CA ILE A 287 -23.80 3.05 -9.24
C ILE A 287 -23.54 1.66 -9.79
N ALA A 288 -23.98 1.40 -11.02
CA ALA A 288 -23.76 0.14 -11.70
C ALA A 288 -23.85 0.30 -13.22
N HIS A 289 -23.33 -0.68 -13.95
CA HIS A 289 -23.46 -0.73 -15.39
C HIS A 289 -23.65 -2.17 -15.88
N ARG A 290 -24.25 -2.28 -17.06
CA ARG A 290 -24.44 -3.54 -17.79
C ARG A 290 -23.45 -3.63 -18.93
N GLN A 291 -22.78 -4.77 -19.02
CA GLN A 291 -21.80 -5.03 -20.06
C GLN A 291 -21.98 -6.45 -20.60
N LYS A 292 -21.68 -6.65 -21.88
CA LYS A 292 -21.56 -7.99 -22.46
C LYS A 292 -20.50 -8.75 -21.66
N SER A 293 -20.88 -9.89 -21.12
CA SER A 293 -19.98 -10.87 -20.52
C SER A 293 -19.73 -12.00 -21.52
N GLY A 294 -19.09 -13.08 -21.10
CA GLY A 294 -18.77 -14.24 -21.96
C GLY A 294 -19.97 -14.76 -22.77
N LYS A 295 -19.70 -15.55 -23.83
CA LYS A 295 -20.65 -16.15 -24.80
C LYS A 295 -22.09 -15.59 -24.73
N ASN A 296 -22.30 -14.40 -25.30
CA ASN A 296 -23.61 -13.75 -25.51
C ASN A 296 -24.46 -13.43 -24.27
N SER A 297 -23.89 -13.36 -23.07
CA SER A 297 -24.61 -12.90 -21.88
C SER A 297 -24.36 -11.42 -21.59
N VAL A 298 -25.27 -10.76 -20.87
CA VAL A 298 -25.08 -9.41 -20.30
C VAL A 298 -25.11 -9.53 -18.80
N ALA A 299 -24.09 -9.01 -18.13
CA ALA A 299 -23.96 -9.03 -16.68
C ALA A 299 -24.02 -7.60 -16.11
N LEU A 300 -24.46 -7.51 -14.86
CA LEU A 300 -24.45 -6.28 -14.07
C LEU A 300 -23.17 -6.22 -13.22
N TYR A 301 -22.46 -5.12 -13.34
CA TYR A 301 -21.26 -4.80 -12.59
C TYR A 301 -21.53 -3.56 -11.74
N ALA A 302 -21.26 -3.64 -10.44
CA ALA A 302 -21.29 -2.47 -9.57
C ALA A 302 -20.17 -1.51 -9.98
N ALA A 303 -20.41 -0.21 -9.85
CA ALA A 303 -19.33 0.78 -9.90
C ALA A 303 -18.42 0.58 -8.69
N LYS A 304 -17.12 0.70 -8.90
CA LYS A 304 -16.12 0.59 -7.83
C LYS A 304 -15.98 1.95 -7.14
N GLY A 305 -15.55 1.95 -5.88
CA GLY A 305 -15.33 3.17 -5.10
C GLY A 305 -16.59 3.88 -4.58
N VAL A 306 -17.79 3.47 -5.00
CA VAL A 306 -19.04 4.05 -4.48
C VAL A 306 -19.36 3.48 -3.10
N THR A 307 -19.43 4.34 -2.09
CA THR A 307 -19.70 3.94 -0.70
C THR A 307 -21.13 4.28 -0.28
N PRO A 308 -21.71 3.56 0.71
CA PRO A 308 -22.99 3.94 1.30
C PRO A 308 -23.02 5.39 1.82
N GLU A 309 -21.90 5.88 2.35
CA GLU A 309 -21.73 7.23 2.89
C GLU A 309 -21.83 8.28 1.77
N GLN A 310 -21.23 8.02 0.61
CA GLN A 310 -21.38 8.86 -0.57
C GLN A 310 -22.84 8.96 -1.00
N ILE A 311 -23.57 7.83 -0.98
CA ILE A 311 -25.01 7.81 -1.33
C ILE A 311 -25.83 8.60 -0.32
N ARG A 312 -25.59 8.41 0.98
CA ARG A 312 -26.26 9.18 2.04
C ARG A 312 -26.05 10.69 1.88
N PHE A 313 -24.80 11.10 1.65
CA PHE A 313 -24.46 12.50 1.41
C PHE A 313 -25.22 13.07 0.19
N LEU A 314 -25.23 12.36 -0.94
CA LEU A 314 -25.96 12.78 -2.15
C LEU A 314 -27.48 12.78 -1.95
N ASN A 315 -28.00 11.93 -1.07
CA ASN A 315 -29.41 11.88 -0.71
C ASN A 315 -29.82 12.99 0.28
N GLY A 316 -28.87 13.74 0.83
CA GLY A 316 -29.12 14.75 1.86
C GLY A 316 -29.29 14.16 3.27
N ASP A 317 -28.96 12.88 3.46
CA ASP A 317 -28.97 12.20 4.76
C ASP A 317 -27.68 12.56 5.52
N ASN A 318 -27.57 13.79 6.01
CA ASN A 318 -26.45 14.14 6.87
C ASN A 318 -26.61 13.42 8.22
N PRO A 319 -25.54 12.81 8.76
CA PRO A 319 -25.57 12.32 10.13
C PRO A 319 -25.81 13.51 11.06
N SER A 320 -26.91 13.43 11.83
CA SER A 320 -27.19 14.31 12.97
C SER A 320 -26.17 14.12 14.08
#